data_AF-A0A1A8K1E1-F1
#
_entry.id   AF-A0A1A8K1E1-F1
#
_cell.length_a   1.000
_cell.length_b   1.000
_cell.length_c   1.000
_cell.angle_alpha   90.00
_cell.angle_beta   90.00
_cell.angle_gamma   90.00
#
_symmetry.space_group_name_H-M   'P 1'
#
loop_
_entity.id
_entity.type
_entity.pdbx_description
1 polymer ?
#
loop_
_entity_poly.entity_id
_entity_poly.type
_entity_poly.pdbx_seq_one_letter_code
_entity_poly.pdbx_strand_id
1 'polypeptide(L)'
;ARIIERWIAIAQECRQLKNFSSLRAILSALQSNAVYRLKKTWAAVSRESTNTFDQLCETFPDENCVLTSRGVLVEDGSHPE
;
A
#
# COMPACT_ATOMS: atom_id res chain seq x y z
N ALA A 1 6.92 -0.96 -15.89
CA ALA A 1 5.74 -0.92 -15.00
C ALA A 1 5.29 -2.29 -14.48
N ARG A 2 5.49 -3.39 -15.23
CA ARG A 2 5.05 -4.77 -14.90
C ARG A 2 5.04 -5.21 -13.43
N ILE A 3 6.04 -4.83 -12.64
CA ILE A 3 6.10 -5.20 -11.20
C ILE A 3 5.02 -4.47 -10.40
N ILE A 4 4.83 -3.17 -10.62
CA ILE A 4 3.78 -2.37 -9.95
C ILE A 4 2.40 -2.92 -10.34
N GLU A 5 2.18 -3.17 -11.63
CA GLU A 5 0.93 -3.76 -12.14
C GLU A 5 0.63 -5.11 -11.50
N ARG A 6 1.66 -5.96 -11.32
CA ARG A 6 1.51 -7.24 -10.63
C ARG A 6 1.15 -7.08 -9.15
N TRP A 7 1.76 -6.13 -8.43
CA TRP A 7 1.40 -5.86 -7.03
C TRP A 7 -0.03 -5.33 -6.88
N ILE A 8 -0.48 -4.50 -7.83
CA ILE A 8 -1.87 -4.02 -7.86
C ILE A 8 -2.84 -5.19 -8.08
N ALA A 9 -2.53 -6.11 -9.00
CA ALA A 9 -3.34 -7.31 -9.20
C ALA A 9 -3.38 -8.19 -7.94
N ILE A 10 -2.23 -8.40 -7.26
CA ILE A 10 -2.19 -9.15 -6.00
C ILE A 10 -3.02 -8.45 -4.92
N ALA A 11 -2.96 -7.12 -4.82
CA ALA A 11 -3.77 -6.34 -3.90
C ALA A 11 -5.28 -6.54 -4.18
N GLN A 12 -5.69 -6.57 -5.44
CA GLN A 12 -7.06 -6.87 -5.83
C GLN A 12 -7.50 -8.30 -5.45
N GLU A 13 -6.63 -9.29 -5.58
CA GLU A 13 -6.89 -10.65 -5.08
C GLU A 13 -7.01 -10.68 -3.55
N CYS A 14 -6.13 -9.97 -2.83
CA CYS A 14 -6.23 -9.84 -1.37
C CYS A 14 -7.57 -9.22 -0.94
N ARG A 15 -8.09 -8.25 -1.70
CA ARG A 15 -9.44 -7.68 -1.47
C ARG A 15 -10.52 -8.75 -1.59
N GLN A 16 -10.48 -9.58 -2.64
CA GLN A 16 -11.46 -10.65 -2.85
C GLN A 16 -11.42 -11.71 -1.75
N LEU A 17 -10.21 -12.03 -1.26
CA LEU A 17 -9.99 -12.94 -0.14
C LEU A 17 -10.29 -12.30 1.24
N LYS A 18 -10.76 -11.04 1.29
CA LYS A 18 -10.98 -10.26 2.51
C LYS A 18 -9.72 -10.16 3.40
N ASN A 19 -8.54 -10.33 2.82
CA ASN A 19 -7.28 -10.19 3.53
C ASN A 19 -6.82 -8.73 3.49
N PHE A 20 -7.43 -7.91 4.34
CA PHE A 20 -7.20 -6.48 4.40
C PHE A 20 -5.82 -6.11 4.95
N SER A 21 -5.25 -6.93 5.84
CA SER A 21 -3.91 -6.69 6.38
C SER A 21 -2.83 -6.74 5.29
N SER A 22 -2.84 -7.81 4.46
CA SER A 22 -1.91 -7.93 3.33
C SER A 22 -2.16 -6.87 2.28
N LEU A 23 -3.44 -6.57 1.98
CA LEU A 23 -3.81 -5.49 1.07
C LEU A 23 -3.22 -4.15 1.53
N ARG A 24 -3.42 -3.77 2.79
CA ARG A 24 -2.87 -2.52 3.36
C ARG A 24 -1.35 -2.50 3.28
N ALA A 25 -0.67 -3.60 3.62
CA ALA A 25 0.79 -3.67 3.51
C ALA A 25 1.31 -3.41 2.09
N ILE A 26 0.64 -3.97 1.07
CA ILE A 26 0.99 -3.74 -0.34
C ILE A 26 0.73 -2.29 -0.73
N LEU A 27 -0.41 -1.71 -0.34
CA LEU A 27 -0.73 -0.31 -0.63
C LEU A 27 0.30 0.63 0.01
N SER A 28 0.63 0.45 1.29
CA SER A 28 1.65 1.24 1.98
C SER A 28 3.04 1.10 1.34
N ALA A 29 3.40 -0.11 0.89
CA ALA A 29 4.67 -0.33 0.19
C ALA A 29 4.73 0.42 -1.17
N LEU A 30 3.63 0.41 -1.93
CA LEU A 30 3.53 1.13 -3.21
C LEU A 30 3.49 2.66 -3.03
N GLN A 31 2.87 3.13 -1.95
CA GLN A 31 2.81 4.55 -1.60
C GLN A 31 4.08 5.08 -0.91
N SER A 32 4.99 4.19 -0.50
CA SER A 32 6.27 4.57 0.08
C SER A 32 7.05 5.49 -0.85
N ASN A 33 7.75 6.47 -0.28
CA ASN A 33 8.50 7.48 -1.03
C ASN A 33 9.56 6.88 -1.98
N ALA A 34 10.04 5.66 -1.69
CA ALA A 34 10.93 4.91 -2.58
C ALA A 34 10.28 4.54 -3.92
N VAL A 35 8.99 4.15 -3.88
CA VAL A 35 8.23 3.70 -5.05
C VAL A 35 7.46 4.86 -5.68
N TYR A 36 6.83 5.73 -4.89
CA TYR A 36 6.04 6.86 -5.38
C TYR A 36 6.89 7.88 -6.18
N ARG A 37 8.16 8.07 -5.81
CA ARG A 37 9.07 8.98 -6.54
C ARG A 37 9.42 8.50 -7.96
N LEU A 38 9.18 7.23 -8.29
CA LEU A 38 9.50 6.63 -9.61
C LEU A 38 8.51 7.05 -10.69
N LYS A 39 8.41 8.35 -10.99
CA LYS A 39 7.44 8.92 -11.94
C LYS A 39 7.45 8.25 -13.31
N LYS A 40 8.62 7.87 -13.83
CA LYS A 40 8.76 7.16 -15.11
C LYS A 40 8.12 5.76 -15.08
N THR A 41 8.20 5.06 -13.95
CA THR A 41 7.62 3.73 -13.80
C THR A 41 6.10 3.83 -13.70
N TRP A 42 5.59 4.79 -12.91
CA TRP A 42 4.16 5.07 -12.79
C TRP A 42 3.53 5.55 -14.10
N ALA A 43 4.24 6.37 -14.88
CA ALA A 43 3.79 6.79 -16.21
C ALA A 43 3.68 5.63 -17.21
N ALA A 44 4.42 4.54 -16.99
CA ALA A 44 4.36 3.34 -17.82
C ALA A 44 3.33 2.30 -17.32
N VAL A 45 2.67 2.52 -16.17
CA VAL A 45 1.61 1.65 -15.65
C VAL A 45 0.34 1.90 -16.46
N SER A 46 -0.39 0.84 -16.81
CA SER A 46 -1.67 0.98 -17.48
C SER A 46 -2.66 1.81 -16.65
N ARG A 47 -3.48 2.62 -17.32
CA ARG A 47 -4.52 3.44 -16.67
C ARG A 47 -5.48 2.59 -15.84
N GLU A 48 -5.78 1.38 -16.29
CA GLU A 48 -6.65 0.44 -15.59
C GLU A 48 -6.07 0.05 -14.22
N SER A 49 -4.81 -0.39 -14.18
CA SER A 49 -4.14 -0.73 -12.92
C SER A 49 -4.02 0.48 -11.99
N THR A 50 -3.71 1.66 -12.51
CA THR A 50 -3.67 2.89 -11.70
C THR A 50 -5.04 3.21 -11.09
N ASN A 51 -6.13 3.03 -11.84
CA ASN A 51 -7.49 3.23 -11.33
C ASN A 51 -7.83 2.20 -10.23
N THR A 52 -7.51 0.92 -10.44
CA THR A 52 -7.68 -0.11 -9.40
C THR A 52 -6.92 0.26 -8.13
N PHE A 53 -5.68 0.71 -8.26
CA PHE A 53 -4.87 1.13 -7.12
C PHE A 53 -5.50 2.29 -6.35
N ASP A 54 -6.01 3.30 -7.06
CA ASP A 54 -6.70 4.45 -6.48
C ASP A 54 -7.97 4.02 -5.71
N GLN A 55 -8.79 3.16 -6.31
CA GLN A 55 -9.99 2.59 -5.67
C GLN A 55 -9.66 1.76 -4.41
N LEU A 56 -8.57 0.98 -4.46
CA LEU A 56 -8.08 0.24 -3.30
C LEU A 56 -7.57 1.18 -2.20
N CYS A 57 -6.93 2.30 -2.58
CA CYS A 57 -6.46 3.32 -1.65
C CYS A 57 -7.62 4.10 -1.01
N GLU A 58 -8.68 4.40 -1.76
CA GLU A 58 -9.90 5.04 -1.24
C GLU A 58 -10.62 4.17 -0.21
N THR A 59 -10.53 2.84 -0.36
CA THR A 59 -11.09 1.90 0.61
C THR A 59 -10.32 1.90 1.95
N PHE A 60 -9.05 2.29 1.94
CA PHE A 60 -8.18 2.34 3.13
C PHE A 60 -7.46 3.70 3.20
N PRO A 61 -8.18 4.79 3.52
CA PRO A 61 -7.66 6.15 3.43
C PRO A 61 -6.64 6.52 4.52
N ASP A 62 -6.09 5.54 5.25
CA ASP A 62 -5.28 5.83 6.43
C ASP A 62 -4.00 4.99 6.47
N GLU A 63 -2.93 5.70 6.80
CA GLU A 63 -1.58 5.24 7.13
C GLU A 63 -0.52 5.27 6.01
N ASN A 64 -0.47 6.40 5.30
CA ASN A 64 0.79 6.88 4.73
C ASN A 64 1.40 7.97 5.63
N CYS A 65 1.88 7.60 6.84
CA CYS A 65 2.79 8.46 7.60
C CYS A 65 3.75 7.76 8.58
N VAL A 66 3.87 6.42 8.60
CA VAL A 66 4.81 5.77 9.55
C VAL A 66 6.25 5.59 9.05
N LEU A 67 6.56 5.94 7.79
CA LEU A 67 7.95 5.86 7.29
C LEU A 67 8.70 7.21 7.31
N THR A 68 8.06 8.31 7.74
CA THR A 68 8.75 9.60 7.95
C THR A 68 9.17 9.83 9.41
N SER A 69 8.62 9.11 10.38
CA SER A 69 9.08 9.16 11.77
C SER A 69 10.17 8.11 12.02
N ARG A 70 11.40 8.50 11.74
CA ARG A 70 12.60 7.89 12.33
C ARG A 70 12.64 8.22 13.83
N GLY A 71 11.69 7.70 14.61
CA GLY A 71 11.60 7.98 16.04
C GLY A 71 10.54 7.13 16.75
N VAL A 72 11.02 6.37 17.74
CA VAL A 72 10.26 5.72 18.81
C VAL A 72 9.80 4.27 18.56
N LEU A 73 10.67 3.37 19.01
CA LEU A 73 10.31 2.20 19.81
C LEU A 73 9.51 2.67 21.05
N VAL A 74 8.21 2.38 21.12
CA VAL A 74 7.37 2.36 22.35
C VAL A 74 6.17 1.47 22.00
N GLU A 75 5.73 0.46 22.74
CA GLU A 75 6.25 -0.31 23.87
C GLU A 75 5.49 -1.64 23.86
N ASP A 76 6.18 -2.72 24.21
CA ASP A 76 5.57 -3.98 24.66
C ASP A 76 4.85 -3.68 25.98
N GLY A 77 3.56 -4.01 26.10
CA GLY A 77 2.89 -3.88 27.40
C GLY A 77 1.36 -3.84 27.41
N SER A 78 0.79 -4.99 27.78
CA SER A 78 -0.39 -5.11 28.66
C SER A 78 -1.79 -5.02 28.06
N HIS A 79 -2.34 -6.22 27.85
CA HIS A 79 -3.75 -6.56 28.10
C HIS A 79 -4.14 -6.17 29.54
N PRO A 80 -5.35 -5.61 29.76
CA PRO A 80 -6.14 -6.08 30.89
C PRO A 80 -7.62 -6.31 30.55
N GLU A 81 -8.10 -7.45 31.04
CA GLU A 81 -9.45 -7.85 31.50
C GLU A 81 -10.70 -7.59 30.63
#